data_AF-A0AAX3SRL2-F1
#
_entry.id   AF-A0AAX3SRL2-F1
#
_cell.length_a   1.000
_cell.length_b   1.000
_cell.length_c   1.000
_cell.angle_alpha   90.00
_cell.angle_beta   90.00
_cell.angle_gamma   90.00
#
_symmetry.space_group_name_H-M   'P 1'
#
loop_
_entity.id
_entity.type
_entity.pdbx_description
1 polymer ?
#
loop_
_entity_poly.entity_id
_entity_poly.type
_entity_poly.pdbx_seq_one_letter_code
_entity_poly.pdbx_strand_id
1 'polypeptide(L)'
;MWSPASIDQLQEYRIALCQAPDGARTHALQLATEAQTPEHTVFMTKVVPTELLLRGNLRAISKAVTLTNGQRYWVDPHGVWLTLEELDALESDDDSEVPWINGLPALFAPK
;
A
#
# COMPACT_ATOMS: atom_id res chain seq x y z
N MET A 1 3.83 -6.07 9.63
CA MET A 1 2.41 -6.45 9.43
C MET A 1 1.72 -6.36 10.79
N TRP A 2 0.54 -5.73 10.87
CA TRP A 2 -0.17 -5.59 12.16
C TRP A 2 -0.77 -6.92 12.62
N SER A 3 -1.09 -6.99 13.91
CA SER A 3 -1.80 -8.13 14.47
C SER A 3 -3.31 -7.90 14.38
N PRO A 4 -4.13 -8.87 13.95
CA PRO A 4 -5.60 -8.75 14.05
C PRO A 4 -6.07 -8.48 15.48
N ALA A 5 -5.35 -8.98 16.49
CA ALA A 5 -5.68 -8.78 17.89
C ALA A 5 -5.44 -7.34 18.40
N SER A 6 -4.71 -6.51 17.65
CA SER A 6 -4.48 -5.10 17.99
C SER A 6 -5.50 -4.15 17.34
N ILE A 7 -6.49 -4.68 16.62
CA ILE A 7 -7.51 -3.86 15.95
C ILE A 7 -8.68 -3.64 16.91
N ASP A 8 -8.88 -2.39 17.31
CA ASP A 8 -10.09 -1.97 18.03
C ASP A 8 -11.22 -1.72 17.03
N GLN A 9 -12.30 -2.48 17.13
CA GLN A 9 -13.43 -2.39 16.19
C GLN A 9 -14.23 -1.09 16.31
N LEU A 10 -14.02 -0.32 17.38
CA LEU A 10 -14.64 1.00 17.57
C LEU A 10 -13.83 2.12 16.93
N GLN A 11 -12.63 1.83 16.45
CA GLN A 11 -11.74 2.79 15.81
C GLN A 11 -11.73 2.61 14.30
N GLU A 12 -11.52 3.73 13.60
CA GLU A 12 -11.28 3.73 12.17
C GLU A 12 -9.77 3.73 11.91
N TYR A 13 -9.34 2.94 10.92
CA TYR A 13 -7.93 2.86 10.54
C TYR A 13 -7.74 3.14 9.06
N ARG A 14 -6.54 3.59 8.74
CA ARG A 14 -6.02 3.75 7.38
C ARG A 14 -4.70 2.98 7.26
N ILE A 15 -4.28 2.75 6.03
CA ILE A 15 -3.00 2.15 5.74
C ILE A 15 -2.15 3.17 4.98
N ALA A 16 -0.98 3.45 5.53
CA ALA A 16 0.07 4.16 4.84
C ALA A 16 0.82 3.18 3.92
N LEU A 17 0.99 3.59 2.66
CA LEU A 17 1.89 2.95 1.70
C LEU A 17 3.23 3.65 1.80
N CYS A 18 4.22 2.98 2.38
CA CYS A 18 5.53 3.56 2.65
C CYS A 18 6.57 3.05 1.66
N GLN A 19 7.57 3.89 1.33
CA GLN A 19 8.75 3.50 0.55
C GLN A 19 10.01 4.05 1.20
N ALA A 20 10.88 3.16 1.71
CA ALA A 20 12.16 3.54 2.28
C ALA A 20 13.16 3.99 1.19
N PRO A 21 14.26 4.69 1.56
CA PRO A 21 15.24 5.23 0.60
C PRO A 21 15.97 4.16 -0.24
N ASP A 22 15.92 2.90 0.16
CA ASP A 22 16.47 1.75 -0.57
C ASP A 22 15.48 1.15 -1.59
N GLY A 23 14.28 1.71 -1.70
CA GLY A 23 13.21 1.22 -2.56
C GLY A 23 12.29 0.19 -1.89
N ALA A 24 12.53 -0.19 -0.62
CA ALA A 24 11.69 -1.14 0.08
C ALA A 24 10.28 -0.57 0.32
N ARG A 25 9.26 -1.28 -0.12
CA ARG A 25 7.85 -0.87 0.02
C ARG A 25 7.16 -1.63 1.13
N THR A 26 6.55 -0.91 2.05
CA THR A 26 5.90 -1.48 3.24
C THR A 26 4.52 -0.87 3.48
N HIS A 27 3.80 -1.46 4.43
CA HIS A 27 2.47 -1.02 4.86
C HIS A 27 2.50 -0.73 6.35
N ALA A 28 2.05 0.46 6.75
CA ALA A 28 1.89 0.82 8.15
C ALA A 28 0.41 1.11 8.45
N LEU A 29 -0.11 0.47 9.50
CA LEU A 29 -1.45 0.72 9.99
C LEU A 29 -1.42 1.99 10.87
N GLN A 30 -2.41 2.86 10.68
CA GLN A 30 -2.54 4.10 11.43
C GLN A 30 -4.00 4.32 11.82
N LEU A 31 -4.26 4.92 12.98
CA LEU A 31 -5.61 5.38 13.33
C LEU A 31 -6.01 6.55 12.42
N ALA A 32 -7.26 6.60 11.98
CA ALA A 32 -7.76 7.67 11.12
C ALA A 32 -7.72 9.06 11.80
N THR A 33 -7.66 9.08 13.14
CA THR A 33 -7.60 10.27 13.99
C THR A 33 -6.17 10.75 14.28
N GLU A 34 -5.15 9.92 14.01
CA GLU A 34 -3.75 10.31 14.23
C GLU A 34 -3.33 11.36 13.20
N ALA A 35 -2.78 12.48 13.68
CA ALA A 35 -2.33 13.56 12.81
C ALA A 35 -0.97 13.29 12.16
N GLN A 36 -0.11 12.51 12.84
CA GLN A 36 1.24 12.22 12.36
C GLN A 36 1.21 11.01 11.43
N THR A 37 1.64 11.22 10.19
CA THR A 37 1.79 10.13 9.22
C THR A 37 3.03 9.29 9.54
N PRO A 38 3.00 7.97 9.33
CA PRO A 38 4.16 7.11 9.44
C PRO A 38 5.34 7.62 8.60
N GLU A 39 6.55 7.31 9.05
CA GLU A 39 7.75 7.63 8.29
C GLU A 39 7.70 7.01 6.89
N HIS A 40 8.28 7.71 5.91
CA HIS A 40 8.34 7.27 4.53
C HIS A 40 6.99 7.03 3.84
N THR A 41 5.89 7.59 4.38
CA THR A 41 4.57 7.52 3.73
C THR A 41 4.61 8.20 2.37
N VAL A 42 4.31 7.44 1.32
CA VAL A 42 4.12 7.95 -0.05
C VAL A 42 2.64 8.21 -0.31
N PHE A 43 1.79 7.26 0.06
CA PHE A 43 0.34 7.38 -0.07
C PHE A 43 -0.38 6.95 1.20
N MET A 44 -1.63 7.40 1.34
CA MET A 44 -2.52 6.98 2.41
C MET A 44 -3.81 6.45 1.79
N THR A 45 -4.32 5.34 2.31
CA THR A 45 -5.66 4.86 1.93
C THR A 45 -6.75 5.72 2.55
N LYS A 46 -7.96 5.64 2.00
CA LYS A 46 -9.18 5.96 2.77
C LYS A 46 -9.32 4.97 3.93
N VAL A 47 -10.32 5.21 4.79
CA VAL A 47 -10.64 4.30 5.91
C VAL A 47 -10.85 2.89 5.38
N VAL A 48 -10.16 1.93 6.00
CA VAL A 48 -10.19 0.53 5.61
C VAL A 48 -11.28 -0.18 6.41
N PRO A 49 -12.18 -0.94 5.77
CA PRO A 49 -13.16 -1.75 6.49
C PRO A 49 -12.50 -2.68 7.51
N THR A 50 -13.00 -2.66 8.75
CA THR A 50 -12.45 -3.43 9.87
C THR A 50 -12.34 -4.92 9.56
N GLU A 51 -13.30 -5.50 8.83
CA GLU A 51 -13.26 -6.89 8.39
C GLU A 51 -12.02 -7.22 7.55
N LEU A 52 -11.60 -6.30 6.67
CA LEU A 52 -10.42 -6.51 5.83
C LEU A 52 -9.12 -6.37 6.64
N LEU A 53 -9.10 -5.47 7.64
CA LEU A 53 -7.98 -5.32 8.56
C LEU A 53 -7.77 -6.57 9.41
N LEU A 54 -8.86 -7.15 9.93
CA LEU A 54 -8.81 -8.38 10.72
C LEU A 54 -8.32 -9.59 9.91
N ARG A 55 -8.63 -9.63 8.60
CA ARG A 55 -8.14 -10.67 7.70
C ARG A 55 -6.68 -10.46 7.27
N GLY A 56 -6.11 -9.28 7.46
CA GLY A 56 -4.73 -8.95 7.05
C GLY A 56 -4.46 -9.08 5.54
N ASN A 57 -5.50 -9.08 4.70
CA ASN A 57 -5.37 -9.37 3.28
C ASN A 57 -5.17 -8.08 2.47
N LEU A 58 -3.91 -7.67 2.32
CA LEU A 58 -3.52 -6.44 1.61
C LEU A 58 -4.02 -6.39 0.16
N ARG A 59 -4.07 -7.54 -0.53
CA ARG A 59 -4.60 -7.63 -1.90
C ARG A 59 -6.11 -7.43 -1.96
N ALA A 60 -6.85 -7.88 -0.95
CA ALA A 60 -8.29 -7.60 -0.85
C ALA A 60 -8.54 -6.12 -0.51
N ILE A 61 -7.70 -5.55 0.35
CA ILE A 61 -7.76 -4.12 0.73
C ILE A 61 -7.54 -3.23 -0.49
N SER A 62 -6.50 -3.47 -1.30
CA SER A 62 -6.21 -2.65 -2.49
C SER A 62 -7.31 -2.67 -3.54
N LYS A 63 -8.11 -3.75 -3.59
CA LYS A 63 -9.30 -3.83 -4.45
C LYS A 63 -10.51 -3.09 -3.88
N ALA A 64 -10.64 -3.03 -2.56
CA ALA A 64 -11.80 -2.47 -1.87
C ALA A 64 -11.66 -0.98 -1.55
N VAL A 65 -10.43 -0.48 -1.38
CA VAL A 65 -10.16 0.85 -0.83
C VAL A 65 -9.27 1.64 -1.78
N THR A 66 -9.64 2.90 -2.03
CA THR A 66 -8.80 3.84 -2.81
C THR A 66 -7.86 4.61 -1.88
N LEU A 67 -6.86 5.25 -2.48
CA LEU A 67 -6.05 6.27 -1.83
C LEU A 67 -6.90 7.51 -1.49
N THR A 68 -6.40 8.36 -0.59
CA THR A 68 -7.05 9.62 -0.18
C THR A 68 -7.22 10.58 -1.35
N ASN A 69 -6.31 10.56 -2.33
CA ASN A 69 -6.39 11.32 -3.57
C ASN A 69 -7.35 10.69 -4.62
N GLY A 70 -8.01 9.57 -4.29
CA GLY A 70 -8.95 8.88 -5.17
C GLY A 70 -8.33 7.87 -6.13
N GLN A 71 -7.01 7.77 -6.21
CA GLN A 71 -6.35 6.78 -7.05
C GLN A 71 -6.48 5.36 -6.48
N ARG A 72 -6.34 4.37 -7.36
CA ARG A 72 -6.19 2.96 -6.96
C ARG A 72 -4.72 2.59 -6.96
N TYR A 73 -4.41 1.54 -6.23
CA TYR A 73 -3.10 0.91 -6.20
C TYR A 73 -3.28 -0.60 -6.25
N TRP A 74 -2.21 -1.32 -6.54
CA TRP A 74 -2.21 -2.77 -6.57
C TRP A 74 -1.24 -3.33 -5.52
N VAL A 75 -1.48 -4.56 -5.09
CA VAL A 75 -0.58 -5.28 -4.18
C VAL A 75 -0.30 -6.65 -4.77
N ASP A 76 0.98 -6.97 -4.88
CA ASP A 76 1.46 -8.22 -5.42
C ASP A 76 1.26 -9.40 -4.45
N PRO A 77 1.50 -10.65 -4.89
CA PRO A 77 1.40 -11.82 -4.01
C PRO A 77 2.34 -11.79 -2.79
N HIS A 78 3.42 -11.01 -2.84
CA HIS A 78 4.42 -10.87 -1.78
C HIS A 78 4.14 -9.68 -0.85
N GLY A 79 3.10 -8.89 -1.12
CA GLY A 79 2.74 -7.73 -0.32
C GLY A 79 3.47 -6.44 -0.72
N VAL A 80 4.08 -6.37 -1.90
CA VAL A 80 4.63 -5.12 -2.48
C VAL A 80 3.49 -4.35 -3.14
N TRP A 81 3.36 -3.07 -2.80
CA TRP A 81 2.37 -2.20 -3.43
C TRP A 81 2.95 -1.51 -4.67
N LEU A 82 2.11 -1.31 -5.69
CA LEU A 82 2.43 -0.63 -6.95
C LEU A 82 1.37 0.41 -7.28
N THR A 83 1.77 1.52 -7.91
CA THR A 83 0.80 2.38 -8.60
C THR A 83 0.25 1.64 -9.82
N LEU A 84 -0.90 2.07 -10.34
CA LEU A 84 -1.43 1.46 -11.56
C LEU A 84 -0.54 1.72 -12.77
N GLU A 85 0.14 2.87 -12.82
CA GLU A 85 1.09 3.20 -13.89
C GLU A 85 2.32 2.30 -13.86
N GLU A 86 2.84 1.99 -12.67
CA GLU A 86 3.94 1.04 -12.51
C GLU A 86 3.52 -0.39 -12.88
N LEU A 87 2.31 -0.80 -12.50
CA LEU A 87 1.77 -2.11 -12.87
C LEU A 87 1.61 -2.23 -14.39
N ASP A 88 1.00 -1.24 -15.03
CA ASP A 88 0.78 -1.22 -16.48
C ASP A 88 2.11 -1.28 -17.26
N ALA A 89 3.12 -0.51 -16.82
CA ALA A 89 4.44 -0.55 -17.42
C ALA A 89 5.17 -1.89 -17.22
N LEU A 90 4.94 -2.58 -16.08
CA LEU A 90 5.53 -3.91 -15.82
C LEU A 90 4.83 -5.04 -16.58
N GLU A 91 3.55 -4.89 -16.91
CA GLU A 91 2.77 -5.87 -17.68
C GLU A 91 2.85 -5.62 -19.20
N SER A 92 3.34 -4.46 -19.62
CA SER A 92 3.59 -4.15 -21.03
C SER A 92 4.75 -4.97 -21.59
N ASP A 93 4.61 -5.45 -22.83
CA ASP A 93 5.69 -6.07 -23.60
C ASP A 93 6.65 -5.02 -24.21
N ASP A 94 6.35 -3.72 -24.03
CA ASP A 94 7.25 -2.65 -24.43
C ASP A 94 8.39 -2.52 -23.42
N ASP A 95 9.64 -2.43 -23.89
CA ASP A 95 10.86 -2.15 -23.08
C ASP A 95 10.88 -0.71 -22.51
N SER A 96 9.71 -0.12 -22.25
CA SER A 96 9.56 1.22 -21.71
C SER A 96 10.01 1.26 -20.25
N GLU A 97 10.61 2.39 -19.86
CA GLU A 97 11.02 2.61 -18.47
C GLU A 97 9.80 2.68 -17.55
N VAL A 98 9.82 1.92 -16.45
CA VAL A 98 8.76 1.95 -15.44
C VAL A 98 8.79 3.29 -14.70
N PRO A 99 7.66 4.03 -14.63
CA PRO A 99 7.61 5.35 -14.01
C PRO A 99 7.57 5.23 -12.48
N TRP A 100 8.70 4.85 -11.88
CA TRP A 100 8.80 4.69 -10.44
C TRP A 100 8.45 5.99 -9.71
N ILE A 101 7.47 5.95 -8.80
CA ILE A 101 6.91 7.14 -8.16
C ILE A 101 7.95 8.10 -7.52
N ASN A 102 9.07 7.55 -7.06
CA ASN A 102 10.19 8.28 -6.47
C ASN A 102 11.52 8.06 -7.21
N GLY A 103 11.48 7.59 -8.46
CA GLY A 103 12.67 7.24 -9.25
C GLY A 103 13.42 5.99 -8.77
N LEU A 104 12.86 5.24 -7.82
CA LEU A 104 13.44 4.03 -7.26
C LEU A 104 12.56 2.81 -7.52
N PRO A 105 13.12 1.72 -8.09
CA PRO A 105 12.38 0.48 -8.27
C PRO A 105 11.93 -0.11 -6.93
N ALA A 106 10.77 -0.74 -6.95
CA ALA A 106 10.33 -1.54 -5.81
C ALA A 106 11.23 -2.76 -5.64
N LEU A 107 11.54 -3.12 -4.39
CA LEU A 107 12.23 -4.37 -4.09
C LEU A 107 11.25 -5.54 -4.17
N PHE A 108 11.24 -6.22 -5.31
CA PHE A 108 10.45 -7.43 -5.51
C PHE A 108 11.10 -8.66 -4.89
N ALA A 109 10.27 -9.63 -4.50
CA ALA A 109 10.77 -10.94 -4.13
C ALA A 109 11.50 -11.60 -5.33
N PRO A 110 12.58 -12.35 -5.09
CA PRO A 110 13.23 -13.12 -6.15
C PRO A 110 12.23 -14.08 -6.81
N LYS A 111 12.34 -14.20 -8.14
CA LYS A 111 11.52 -15.10 -8.97
C LYS A 111 11.81 -16.57 -8.70
#